data_AF-A0A150FRH0-F1
#
_entry.id   AF-A0A150FRH0-F1
#
_cell.length_a   1.000
_cell.length_b   1.000
_cell.length_c   1.000
_cell.angle_alpha   90.00
_cell.angle_beta   90.00
_cell.angle_gamma   90.00
#
_symmetry.space_group_name_H-M   'P 1'
#
loop_
_entity.id
_entity.type
_entity.pdbx_description
1 polymer ?
#
loop_
_entity_poly.entity_id
_entity_poly.type
_entity_poly.pdbx_seq_one_letter_code
_entity_poly.pdbx_strand_id
1 'polypeptide(L)'
;MKKTISLFMLYILLFFLLLGFSQNSILSSINEIRAYNREINFIVDDYNKNLVNKDNSKEYINRVENIKNGFKNTKRPSILNNYFTLRIDSLRYLTMLFENIDDKEYINFYINKYNEYNNLSETEIKRLLKSTFIRVTYINAPTYYKK
;
A
#
# COMPACT_ATOMS: atom_id res chain seq x y z
N MET A 1 -31.09 39.11 -6.54
CA MET A 1 -29.66 39.04 -6.95
C MET A 1 -28.68 38.92 -5.79
N LYS A 2 -28.67 39.81 -4.78
CA LYS A 2 -27.68 39.70 -3.66
C LYS A 2 -27.79 38.39 -2.87
N LYS A 3 -29.01 37.92 -2.58
CA LYS A 3 -29.26 36.65 -1.86
C LYS A 3 -28.77 35.42 -2.65
N THR A 4 -28.95 35.40 -3.97
CA THR A 4 -28.51 34.28 -4.83
C THR A 4 -26.98 34.24 -4.95
N ILE A 5 -26.33 35.41 -5.05
CA ILE A 5 -24.86 35.50 -5.03
C ILE A 5 -24.30 35.03 -3.68
N SER A 6 -24.90 35.44 -2.56
CA SER A 6 -24.49 34.99 -1.23
C SER A 6 -24.63 33.48 -1.04
N LEU A 7 -25.73 32.90 -1.55
CA LEU A 7 -25.96 31.45 -1.49
C LEU A 7 -24.93 30.69 -2.34
N PHE A 8 -24.63 31.20 -3.53
CA PHE A 8 -23.60 30.65 -4.42
C PHE A 8 -22.22 30.66 -3.77
N MET A 9 -21.83 31.78 -3.14
CA MET A 9 -20.55 31.87 -2.41
C MET A 9 -20.48 30.89 -1.23
N LEU A 10 -21.59 30.66 -0.53
CA LEU A 10 -21.66 29.66 0.54
C LEU A 10 -21.47 28.24 0.01
N TYR A 11 -22.07 27.89 -1.13
CA TYR A 11 -21.86 26.58 -1.77
C TYR A 11 -20.41 26.37 -2.22
N ILE A 12 -19.78 27.41 -2.77
CA ILE A 12 -18.36 27.36 -3.14
C ILE A 12 -17.49 27.11 -1.89
N LEU A 13 -17.74 27.85 -0.80
CA LEU A 13 -17.00 27.67 0.45
C LEU A 13 -17.16 26.24 0.97
N LEU A 14 -18.40 25.73 1.01
CA LEU A 14 -18.70 24.37 1.47
C LEU A 14 -18.01 23.32 0.60
N PHE A 15 -18.00 23.52 -0.72
CA PHE A 15 -17.30 22.64 -1.66
C PHE A 15 -15.80 22.55 -1.35
N PHE A 16 -15.12 23.69 -1.13
CA PHE A 16 -13.69 23.68 -0.78
C PHE A 16 -13.41 23.05 0.59
N LEU A 17 -14.28 23.23 1.57
CA LEU A 17 -14.17 22.57 2.87
C LEU A 17 -14.28 21.04 2.74
N LEU A 18 -15.26 20.55 1.96
CA LEU A 18 -15.43 19.13 1.69
C LEU A 18 -14.24 18.55 0.91
N LEU A 19 -13.72 19.28 -0.07
CA LEU A 19 -12.52 18.89 -0.79
C LEU A 19 -11.33 18.74 0.16
N GLY A 20 -11.06 19.75 1.00
CA GLY A 20 -9.97 19.70 1.97
C GLY A 20 -10.10 18.54 2.95
N PHE A 21 -11.31 18.29 3.45
CA PHE A 21 -11.59 17.13 4.31
C PHE A 21 -11.31 15.80 3.60
N SER A 22 -11.74 15.66 2.34
CA SER A 22 -11.53 14.46 1.55
C SER A 22 -10.04 14.18 1.31
N GLN A 23 -9.27 15.22 0.98
CA GLN A 23 -7.82 15.10 0.74
C GLN A 23 -7.07 14.74 2.03
N ASN A 24 -7.41 15.39 3.15
CA ASN A 24 -6.81 15.10 4.44
C ASN A 24 -7.11 13.67 4.93
N SER A 25 -8.32 13.17 4.67
CA SER A 25 -8.69 11.79 5.00
C SER A 25 -7.85 10.76 4.25
N ILE A 26 -7.60 10.99 2.95
CA ILE A 26 -6.72 10.16 2.13
C ILE A 26 -5.28 10.23 2.64
N LEU A 27 -4.77 11.44 2.89
CA LEU A 27 -3.40 11.64 3.36
C LEU A 27 -3.17 10.98 4.73
N SER A 28 -4.13 11.10 5.64
CA SER A 28 -4.08 10.44 6.95
C SER A 28 -3.97 8.93 6.81
N SER A 29 -4.79 8.33 5.94
CA SER A 29 -4.78 6.87 5.70
C SER A 29 -3.44 6.40 5.12
N ILE A 30 -2.83 7.17 4.23
CA ILE A 30 -1.51 6.86 3.64
C ILE A 30 -0.40 7.01 4.69
N ASN A 31 -0.50 8.00 5.57
CA ASN A 31 0.48 8.21 6.64
C ASN A 31 0.44 7.07 7.67
N GLU A 32 -0.76 6.55 8.00
CA GLU A 32 -0.94 5.46 8.95
C GLU A 32 -0.20 4.18 8.50
N ILE A 33 -0.22 3.88 7.20
CA ILE A 33 0.43 2.69 6.64
C ILE A 33 1.91 2.90 6.28
N ARG A 34 2.46 4.09 6.50
CA ARG A 34 3.85 4.41 6.15
C ARG A 34 4.85 3.49 6.87
N ALA A 35 4.59 3.19 8.14
CA ALA A 35 5.43 2.29 8.93
C ALA A 35 5.40 0.87 8.34
N TYR A 36 4.23 0.40 7.91
CA TYR A 36 4.10 -0.90 7.25
C TYR A 36 4.83 -0.96 5.92
N ASN A 37 4.72 0.08 5.08
CA ASN A 37 5.48 0.12 3.82
C ASN A 37 6.99 0.08 4.08
N ARG A 38 7.48 0.81 5.08
CA ARG A 38 8.89 0.74 5.47
C ARG A 38 9.31 -0.68 5.91
N GLU A 39 8.47 -1.33 6.70
CA GLU A 39 8.74 -2.70 7.16
C GLU A 39 8.75 -3.71 6.00
N ILE A 40 7.82 -3.59 5.05
CA ILE A 40 7.83 -4.40 3.82
C ILE A 40 9.14 -4.20 3.07
N ASN A 41 9.64 -2.97 2.97
CA ASN A 41 10.89 -2.67 2.28
C ASN A 41 12.07 -3.37 2.96
N PHE A 42 12.12 -3.36 4.30
CA PHE A 42 13.14 -4.11 5.04
C PHE A 42 13.06 -5.62 4.80
N ILE A 43 11.86 -6.20 4.85
CA ILE A 43 11.65 -7.63 4.60
C ILE A 43 12.10 -8.03 3.18
N VAL A 44 11.77 -7.21 2.19
CA VAL A 44 12.16 -7.43 0.79
C VAL A 44 13.69 -7.31 0.63
N ASP A 45 14.29 -6.28 1.24
CA ASP A 45 15.73 -6.06 1.20
C ASP A 45 16.51 -7.19 1.88
N ASP A 46 16.01 -7.69 3.01
CA ASP A 46 16.60 -8.82 3.72
C ASP A 46 16.60 -10.08 2.85
N TYR A 47 15.49 -10.35 2.16
CA TYR A 47 15.40 -11.45 1.22
C TYR A 47 16.38 -11.27 0.04
N ASN A 48 16.44 -10.07 -0.55
CA ASN A 48 17.36 -9.77 -1.66
C ASN A 48 18.83 -9.91 -1.25
N LYS A 49 19.15 -9.71 0.04
CA LYS A 49 20.49 -9.91 0.62
C LYS A 49 20.76 -11.34 1.09
N ASN A 50 19.86 -12.29 0.81
CA ASN A 50 19.92 -13.68 1.27
C ASN A 50 20.00 -13.84 2.80
N LEU A 51 19.41 -12.89 3.54
CA LEU A 51 19.31 -12.98 5.00
C LEU A 51 18.12 -13.83 5.45
N VAL A 52 17.16 -14.09 4.55
CA VAL A 52 16.00 -14.95 4.79
C VAL A 52 16.32 -16.38 4.37
N ASN A 53 16.14 -17.33 5.28
CA ASN A 53 16.34 -18.76 5.06
C ASN A 53 15.28 -19.57 5.83
N LYS A 54 15.36 -20.90 5.76
CA LYS A 54 14.40 -21.80 6.42
C LYS A 54 14.33 -21.61 7.95
N ASP A 55 15.45 -21.32 8.59
CA ASP A 55 15.54 -21.24 10.05
C ASP A 55 14.85 -19.99 10.61
N ASN A 56 14.82 -18.90 9.82
CA ASN A 56 14.19 -17.64 10.21
C ASN A 56 12.92 -17.29 9.41
N SER A 57 12.51 -18.08 8.41
CA SER A 57 11.35 -17.79 7.57
C SER A 57 10.06 -17.60 8.36
N LYS A 58 9.88 -18.34 9.46
CA LYS A 58 8.72 -18.22 10.36
C LYS A 58 8.62 -16.84 11.02
N GLU A 59 9.76 -16.23 11.36
CA GLU A 59 9.79 -14.86 11.88
C GLU A 59 9.30 -13.87 10.82
N TYR A 60 9.82 -13.99 9.59
CA TYR A 60 9.41 -13.15 8.47
C TYR A 60 7.94 -13.33 8.10
N ILE A 61 7.41 -14.56 8.12
CA ILE A 61 5.98 -14.84 7.94
C ILE A 61 5.15 -14.08 8.99
N ASN A 62 5.52 -14.15 10.27
CA ASN A 62 4.81 -13.43 11.33
C ASN A 62 4.85 -11.91 11.13
N ARG A 63 6.00 -11.36 10.70
CA ARG A 63 6.13 -9.93 10.37
C ARG A 63 5.19 -9.53 9.24
N VAL A 64 5.13 -10.32 8.16
CA VAL A 64 4.23 -10.09 7.02
C VAL A 64 2.76 -10.19 7.44
N GLU A 65 2.40 -11.19 8.25
CA GLU A 65 1.03 -11.36 8.76
C GLU A 65 0.59 -10.18 9.64
N ASN A 66 1.48 -9.68 10.51
CA ASN A 66 1.23 -8.48 11.31
C ASN A 66 0.95 -7.26 10.44
N ILE A 67 1.75 -7.06 9.39
CA ILE A 67 1.52 -5.99 8.41
C ILE A 67 0.16 -6.18 7.71
N LYS A 68 -0.13 -7.40 7.23
CA LYS A 68 -1.40 -7.71 6.54
C LYS A 68 -2.60 -7.41 7.42
N ASN A 69 -2.54 -7.74 8.71
CA ASN A 69 -3.58 -7.42 9.68
C ASN A 69 -3.71 -5.91 9.90
N GLY A 70 -2.58 -5.18 9.95
CA GLY A 70 -2.56 -3.72 9.94
C GLY A 70 -3.33 -3.13 8.76
N PHE A 71 -3.00 -3.57 7.53
CA PHE A 71 -3.71 -3.13 6.31
C PHE A 71 -5.21 -3.47 6.32
N LYS A 72 -5.62 -4.62 6.89
CA LYS A 72 -7.03 -5.00 7.00
C LYS A 72 -7.81 -4.10 7.97
N ASN A 73 -7.19 -3.72 9.08
CA ASN A 73 -7.85 -3.01 10.18
C ASN A 73 -7.77 -1.48 10.08
N THR A 74 -6.89 -0.94 9.24
CA THR A 74 -6.80 0.50 8.99
C THR A 74 -8.10 1.04 8.42
N LYS A 75 -8.68 2.02 9.13
CA LYS A 75 -9.85 2.78 8.65
C LYS A 75 -9.41 3.64 7.46
N ARG A 76 -10.15 3.55 6.36
CA ARG A 76 -9.79 4.24 5.11
C ARG A 76 -11.01 4.70 4.33
N PRO A 77 -10.88 5.80 3.56
CA PRO A 77 -11.83 6.15 2.51
C PRO A 77 -12.02 5.00 1.51
N SER A 78 -13.24 4.82 1.03
CA SER A 78 -13.59 3.78 0.06
C SER A 78 -12.76 3.85 -1.23
N ILE A 79 -12.32 5.06 -1.62
CA ILE A 79 -11.47 5.28 -2.79
C ILE A 79 -10.13 4.53 -2.69
N LEU A 80 -9.65 4.23 -1.48
CA LEU A 80 -8.41 3.48 -1.25
C LEU A 80 -8.61 1.95 -1.22
N ASN A 81 -9.84 1.44 -1.28
CA ASN A 81 -10.09 0.01 -1.08
C ASN A 81 -9.33 -0.87 -2.07
N ASN A 82 -9.30 -0.49 -3.35
CA ASN A 82 -8.60 -1.26 -4.38
C ASN A 82 -7.09 -1.33 -4.11
N TYR A 83 -6.47 -0.19 -3.74
CA TYR A 83 -5.06 -0.16 -3.36
C TYR A 83 -4.75 -1.13 -2.21
N PHE A 84 -5.54 -1.10 -1.14
CA PHE A 84 -5.33 -1.98 0.00
C PHE A 84 -5.57 -3.46 -0.33
N THR A 85 -6.56 -3.78 -1.17
CA THR A 85 -6.79 -5.15 -1.64
C THR A 85 -5.58 -5.69 -2.40
N LEU A 86 -5.09 -4.92 -3.38
CA LEU A 86 -3.90 -5.29 -4.16
C LEU A 86 -2.66 -5.45 -3.27
N ARG A 87 -2.52 -4.60 -2.25
CA ARG A 87 -1.42 -4.68 -1.29
C ARG A 87 -1.51 -5.91 -0.38
N ILE A 88 -2.71 -6.27 0.06
CA ILE A 88 -2.94 -7.50 0.82
C ILE A 88 -2.64 -8.73 -0.06
N ASP A 89 -3.03 -8.70 -1.33
CA ASP A 89 -2.71 -9.77 -2.29
C ASP A 89 -1.19 -9.91 -2.49
N SER A 90 -0.45 -8.81 -2.64
CA SER A 90 1.01 -8.89 -2.73
C SER A 90 1.62 -9.51 -1.48
N LEU A 91 1.17 -9.11 -0.28
CA LEU A 91 1.63 -9.69 0.99
C LEU A 91 1.29 -11.17 1.12
N ARG A 92 0.16 -11.64 0.59
CA ARG A 92 -0.17 -13.07 0.55
C ARG A 92 0.88 -13.86 -0.23
N TYR A 93 1.30 -13.37 -1.39
CA TYR A 93 2.35 -14.04 -2.18
C TYR A 93 3.72 -13.96 -1.51
N LEU A 94 3.99 -12.91 -0.74
CA LEU A 94 5.19 -12.82 0.08
C LEU A 94 5.20 -13.87 1.20
N THR A 95 4.07 -14.09 1.87
CA THR A 95 3.92 -15.18 2.84
C THR A 95 4.18 -16.53 2.19
N MET A 96 3.55 -16.79 1.03
CA MET A 96 3.73 -18.05 0.29
C MET A 96 5.19 -18.27 -0.15
N LEU A 97 5.89 -17.20 -0.53
CA LEU A 97 7.32 -17.26 -0.84
C LEU A 97 8.13 -17.77 0.37
N PHE A 98 7.87 -17.24 1.57
CA PHE A 98 8.59 -17.62 2.78
C PHE A 98 8.20 -19.00 3.31
N GLU A 99 6.94 -19.41 3.13
CA GLU A 99 6.49 -20.78 3.44
C GLU A 99 7.18 -21.83 2.56
N ASN A 100 7.56 -21.45 1.34
CA ASN A 100 8.15 -22.34 0.33
C ASN A 100 9.59 -21.91 -0.04
N ILE A 101 10.35 -21.35 0.91
CA ILE A 101 11.69 -20.78 0.68
C ILE A 101 12.71 -21.81 0.14
N ASP A 102 12.48 -23.10 0.37
CA ASP A 102 13.34 -24.19 -0.10
C ASP A 102 12.92 -24.75 -1.47
N ASP A 103 11.71 -24.42 -1.93
CA ASP A 103 11.12 -24.95 -3.16
C ASP A 103 11.47 -24.08 -4.36
N LYS A 104 12.57 -24.45 -5.04
CA LYS A 104 13.08 -23.71 -6.20
C LYS A 104 12.10 -23.61 -7.37
N GLU A 105 11.14 -24.54 -7.48
CA GLU A 105 10.20 -24.57 -8.60
C GLU A 105 9.16 -23.45 -8.47
N TYR A 106 8.67 -23.19 -7.25
CA TYR A 106 7.61 -22.22 -6.99
C TYR A 106 8.09 -20.83 -6.55
N ILE A 107 9.34 -20.67 -6.09
CA ILE A 107 9.89 -19.37 -5.67
C ILE A 107 9.73 -18.29 -6.74
N ASN A 108 10.08 -18.59 -7.99
CA ASN A 108 9.99 -17.61 -9.07
C ASN A 108 8.53 -17.21 -9.37
N PHE A 109 7.61 -18.15 -9.25
CA PHE A 109 6.18 -17.87 -9.39
C PHE A 109 5.69 -16.90 -8.30
N TYR A 110 6.04 -17.14 -7.03
CA TYR A 110 5.62 -16.27 -5.92
C TYR A 110 6.25 -14.88 -6.01
N ILE A 111 7.52 -14.78 -6.40
CA ILE A 111 8.20 -13.49 -6.65
C ILE A 111 7.47 -12.72 -7.75
N ASN A 112 7.17 -13.38 -8.88
CA ASN A 112 6.49 -12.73 -10.01
C ASN A 112 5.11 -12.24 -9.59
N LYS A 113 4.34 -13.05 -8.86
CA LYS A 113 3.02 -12.65 -8.35
C LYS A 113 3.12 -11.53 -7.34
N TYR A 114 4.05 -11.57 -6.39
CA TYR A 114 4.28 -10.44 -5.49
C TYR A 114 4.54 -9.15 -6.27
N ASN A 115 5.46 -9.20 -7.24
CA ASN A 115 5.85 -8.02 -8.02
C ASN A 115 4.68 -7.49 -8.86
N GLU A 116 3.88 -8.37 -9.47
CA GLU A 116 2.68 -8.02 -10.22
C GLU A 116 1.70 -7.22 -9.34
N TYR A 117 1.28 -7.77 -8.21
CA TYR A 117 0.33 -7.11 -7.30
C TYR A 117 0.92 -5.87 -6.63
N ASN A 118 2.23 -5.88 -6.31
CA ASN A 118 2.95 -4.71 -5.82
C ASN A 118 2.85 -3.55 -6.82
N ASN A 119 3.18 -3.82 -8.09
CA ASN A 119 3.17 -2.81 -9.16
C ASN A 119 1.76 -2.30 -9.46
N LEU A 120 0.75 -3.19 -9.44
CA LEU A 120 -0.65 -2.80 -9.57
C LEU A 120 -1.08 -1.89 -8.42
N SER A 121 -0.72 -2.22 -7.17
CA SER A 121 -1.02 -1.39 -6.00
C SER A 121 -0.37 -0.01 -6.11
N GLU A 122 0.89 0.06 -6.56
CA GLU A 122 1.60 1.32 -6.76
C GLU A 122 0.99 2.17 -7.87
N THR A 123 0.58 1.54 -8.97
CA THR A 123 -0.07 2.23 -10.08
C THR A 123 -1.40 2.82 -9.62
N GLU A 124 -2.17 2.07 -8.85
CA GLU A 124 -3.45 2.51 -8.32
C GLU A 124 -3.30 3.71 -7.38
N ILE A 125 -2.40 3.64 -6.39
CA ILE A 125 -2.22 4.75 -5.45
C ILE A 125 -1.66 6.00 -6.15
N LYS A 126 -0.75 5.85 -7.11
CA LYS A 126 -0.24 6.97 -7.93
C LYS A 126 -1.37 7.62 -8.74
N ARG A 127 -2.25 6.81 -9.34
CA ARG A 127 -3.44 7.28 -10.08
C ARG A 127 -4.38 8.08 -9.17
N LEU A 128 -4.68 7.57 -7.98
CA LEU A 128 -5.56 8.21 -7.00
C LEU A 128 -4.98 9.53 -6.48
N LEU A 129 -3.69 9.56 -6.17
CA LEU A 129 -3.01 10.76 -5.71
C LEU A 129 -2.98 11.86 -6.78
N LYS A 130 -2.71 11.45 -8.03
CA LYS A 130 -2.79 12.36 -9.18
C LYS A 130 -4.20 12.93 -9.36
N SER A 131 -5.24 12.11 -9.24
CA SER A 131 -6.63 12.57 -9.41
C SER A 131 -7.14 13.44 -8.24
N THR A 132 -6.50 13.36 -7.08
CA THR A 132 -6.88 14.12 -5.87
C THR A 132 -6.00 15.35 -5.63
N PHE A 133 -5.06 15.64 -6.55
CA PHE A 133 -4.06 16.72 -6.43
C PHE A 133 -3.17 16.61 -5.17
N ILE A 134 -3.06 15.41 -4.59
CA ILE A 134 -2.22 15.14 -3.42
C ILE A 134 -0.85 14.70 -3.93
N ARG A 135 0.23 15.38 -3.50
CA ARG A 135 1.61 15.00 -3.82
C ARG A 135 2.22 14.22 -2.65
N VAL A 136 2.64 12.98 -2.89
CA VAL A 136 3.27 12.13 -1.87
C VAL A 136 4.54 11.49 -2.45
N THR A 137 5.62 11.48 -1.68
CA THR A 137 6.97 11.11 -2.15
C THR A 137 7.46 9.72 -1.69
N TYR A 138 6.73 8.99 -0.85
CA TYR A 138 7.29 7.87 -0.06
C TYR A 138 6.52 6.54 -0.09
N ILE A 139 5.81 6.21 -1.18
CA ILE A 139 4.92 5.03 -1.18
C ILE A 139 5.58 3.76 -1.71
N ASN A 140 6.70 3.88 -2.44
CA ASN A 140 7.25 2.74 -3.17
C ASN A 140 7.86 1.68 -2.25
N ALA A 141 7.61 0.42 -2.59
CA ALA A 141 8.37 -0.70 -2.06
C ALA A 141 9.39 -1.19 -3.10
N PRO A 142 10.58 -1.63 -2.66
CA PRO A 142 11.55 -2.19 -3.58
C PRO A 142 10.94 -3.41 -4.27
N THR A 143 11.14 -3.47 -5.58
CA THR A 143 10.85 -4.66 -6.38
C THR A 143 11.89 -5.74 -6.10
N TYR A 144 11.47 -7.00 -6.14
CA TYR A 144 12.43 -8.11 -6.13
C TYR A 144 13.21 -8.14 -7.43
N TYR A 145 14.54 -8.18 -7.33
CA TYR A 145 15.44 -8.48 -8.43
C TYR A 145 16.15 -9.79 -8.11
N LYS A 146 15.64 -10.91 -8.62
CA LYS A 146 16.42 -12.15 -8.60
C LYS A 146 17.28 -12.18 -9.87
N LYS A 147 18.57 -11.92 -9.73
CA LYS A 147 19.60 -12.32 -10.70
C LYS A 147 19.91 -13.80 -10.51
#